data_AF-A0A246TXJ9-F1
#
_entry.id   AF-A0A246TXJ9-F1
#
_cell.length_a   1.000
_cell.length_b   1.000
_cell.length_c   1.000
_cell.angle_alpha   90.00
_cell.angle_beta   90.00
_cell.angle_gamma   90.00
#
_symmetry.space_group_name_H-M   'P 1'
#
loop_
_entity.id
_entity.type
_entity.pdbx_description
1 polymer ?
#
loop_
_entity_poly.entity_id
_entity_poly.type
_entity_poly.pdbx_seq_one_letter_code
_entity_poly.pdbx_strand_id
1 'polypeptide(L)' 'MSYKVAHLDSRKRALEKQESRDRDQARLNNGSVSPSQLRRENSAFAVLPFHGYKMVAIGGKALAHS' A
#
# COMPACT_ATOMS: atom_id res chain seq x y z
N MET A 1 24.74 7.31 7.79
CA MET A 1 23.40 7.42 7.16
C MET A 1 22.46 6.51 7.95
N SER A 2 21.53 7.08 8.74
CA SER A 2 20.63 6.31 9.61
C SER A 2 19.31 6.09 8.89
N TYR A 3 18.90 4.83 8.71
CA TYR A 3 17.59 4.48 8.18
C TYR A 3 16.83 3.64 9.21
N LYS A 4 15.54 3.93 9.40
CA LYS A 4 14.66 3.12 10.25
C LYS A 4 14.20 1.90 9.47
N VAL A 5 14.55 0.72 9.96
CA VAL A 5 14.07 -0.56 9.40
C VAL A 5 12.69 -0.83 9.98
N ALA A 6 11.66 -0.78 9.13
CA ALA A 6 10.33 -1.26 9.49
C ALA A 6 10.27 -2.77 9.26
N HIS A 7 10.14 -3.55 10.34
CA HIS A 7 9.89 -4.98 10.23
C HIS A 7 8.43 -5.22 9.81
N LEU A 8 8.26 -5.79 8.62
CA LEU A 8 6.96 -6.17 8.07
C LEU A 8 6.55 -7.54 8.64
N ASP A 9 5.71 -7.52 9.68
CA ASP A 9 4.99 -8.72 10.11
C ASP A 9 3.92 -9.05 9.06
N SER A 10 4.12 -10.15 8.33
CA SER A 10 3.24 -10.59 7.25
C SER A 10 1.83 -10.96 7.74
N ARG A 11 1.70 -11.54 8.94
CA ARG A 11 0.41 -11.94 9.51
C ARG A 11 -0.39 -10.72 9.93
N LYS A 12 0.27 -9.82 10.67
CA LYS A 12 -0.34 -8.54 11.05
C LYS A 12 -0.76 -7.75 9.81
N ARG A 13 0.09 -7.70 8.79
CA ARG A 13 -0.22 -7.01 7.53
C ARG A 13 -1.40 -7.64 6.78
N ALA A 14 -1.53 -8.96 6.82
CA ALA A 14 -2.68 -9.64 6.20
C ALA A 14 -3.99 -9.28 6.92
N LEU A 15 -3.99 -9.27 8.26
CA LEU A 15 -5.13 -8.85 9.08
C LEU A 15 -5.53 -7.40 8.80
N GLU A 16 -4.58 -6.47 8.85
CA GLU A 16 -4.83 -5.05 8.57
C GLU A 16 -5.42 -4.83 7.16
N LYS A 17 -4.93 -5.59 6.17
CA LYS A 17 -5.48 -5.53 4.81
C LYS A 17 -6.90 -6.07 4.73
N GLN A 18 -7.21 -7.14 5.46
CA GLN A 18 -8.55 -7.70 5.49
C GLN A 18 -9.53 -6.71 6.13
N GLU A 19 -9.19 -6.17 7.31
CA GLU A 19 -9.98 -5.15 7.99
C GLU A 19 -10.22 -3.90 7.13
N SER A 20 -9.23 -3.49 6.34
CA SER A 20 -9.39 -2.40 5.38
C SER A 20 -10.43 -2.73 4.31
N ARG A 21 -10.39 -3.94 3.73
CA ARG A 21 -11.34 -4.38 2.70
C ARG A 21 -12.76 -4.51 3.25
N ASP A 22 -12.90 -5.02 4.46
CA ASP A 22 -14.21 -5.19 5.10
C ASP A 22 -14.86 -3.82 5.36
N ARG A 23 -14.08 -2.82 5.79
CA ARG A 23 -14.56 -1.43 5.93
C ARG A 23 -14.98 -0.82 4.59
N ASP A 24 -14.17 -1.00 3.55
CA ASP A 24 -14.49 -0.50 2.21
C ASP A 24 -15.77 -1.16 1.66
N GLN A 25 -15.95 -2.46 1.88
CA GLN A 25 -17.17 -3.17 1.50
C GLN A 25 -18.39 -2.65 2.26
N ALA A 26 -18.27 -2.38 3.56
CA ALA A 26 -19.34 -1.78 4.35
C ALA A 26 -19.71 -0.38 3.82
N ARG A 27 -18.72 0.42 3.41
CA ARG A 27 -18.93 1.75 2.80
C ARG A 27 -19.61 1.68 1.43
N LEU A 28 -19.32 0.65 0.64
CA LEU A 28 -20.01 0.41 -0.64
C LEU A 28 -21.46 -0.02 -0.39
N ASN A 29 -21.67 -0.94 0.56
CA ASN A 29 -23.01 -1.49 0.86
C ASN A 29 -23.96 -0.43 1.42
N ASN A 30 -23.47 0.51 2.24
CA ASN A 30 -24.27 1.60 2.79
C ASN A 30 -24.35 2.83 1.87
N GLY A 31 -23.75 2.78 0.68
CA GLY A 31 -23.76 3.87 -0.29
C GLY A 31 -22.95 5.12 0.11
N SER A 32 -22.17 5.06 1.19
CA SER A 32 -21.34 6.20 1.64
C SER A 32 -20.17 6.51 0.70
N VAL A 33 -19.82 5.58 -0.19
CA VAL A 33 -18.82 5.79 -1.24
C VAL A 33 -19.25 5.06 -2.50
N SER A 34 -19.02 5.67 -3.66
CA SER A 34 -19.16 4.99 -4.96
C SER A 34 -17.89 4.20 -5.32
N PRO A 35 -17.98 3.18 -6.18
CA PRO A 35 -16.80 2.42 -6.63
C PRO A 35 -15.69 3.29 -7.25
N SER A 36 -16.05 4.36 -7.97
CA SER A 36 -15.09 5.27 -8.60
C SER A 36 -14.35 6.14 -7.59
N GLN A 37 -15.03 6.63 -6.55
CA GLN A 37 -14.42 7.37 -5.45
C GLN A 37 -13.46 6.47 -4.66
N LEU A 38 -13.88 5.25 -4.34
CA LEU A 38 -13.03 4.29 -3.64
C LEU A 38 -11.77 3.94 -4.46
N ARG A 39 -11.91 3.79 -5.79
CA ARG A 39 -10.76 3.57 -6.69
C ARG A 39 -9.78 4.73 -6.66
N ARG A 40 -10.28 5.97 -6.63
CA ARG A 40 -9.46 7.18 -6.54
C ARG A 40 -8.72 7.27 -5.20
N GLU A 41 -9.40 7.00 -4.09
CA GLU A 41 -8.80 6.92 -2.74
C GLU A 41 -7.66 5.88 -2.69
N ASN A 42 -7.93 4.67 -3.20
CA ASN A 42 -6.93 3.58 -3.21
C ASN A 42 -5.76 3.84 -4.17
N SER A 43 -5.92 4.75 -5.12
CA SER A 43 -4.84 5.20 -6.01
C SER A 43 -4.00 6.34 -5.44
N ALA A 44 -4.06 6.63 -4.13
CA ALA A 44 -3.30 7.75 -3.52
C ALA A 44 -1.79 7.75 -3.85
N PHE A 45 -1.19 6.57 -4.06
CA PHE A 45 0.22 6.47 -4.47
C PHE A 45 0.46 6.66 -5.97
N ALA A 46 -0.59 6.63 -6.82
CA ALA A 46 -0.46 6.76 -8.27
C ALA A 46 0.05 8.14 -8.71
N VAL A 47 -0.10 9.17 -7.87
CA VAL A 47 0.45 10.52 -8.13
C VAL A 47 1.93 10.64 -7.81
N LEU A 48 2.54 9.66 -7.15
CA LEU A 48 3.97 9.68 -6.89
C LEU A 48 4.73 9.47 -8.20
N PRO A 49 5.76 10.27 -8.50
CA PRO A 49 6.52 10.16 -9.75
C PRO A 49 7.49 8.97 -9.67
N PHE A 50 6.96 7.73 -9.59
CA PHE A 50 7.76 6.49 -9.44
C PHE A 50 8.84 6.32 -10.49
N HIS A 51 8.69 6.92 -11.68
CA HIS A 51 9.71 6.96 -12.73
C HIS A 51 11.01 7.65 -12.29
N GLY A 52 10.95 8.59 -11.34
CA GLY A 52 12.10 9.25 -10.74
C GLY A 52 12.71 8.51 -9.55
N TYR A 53 12.10 7.41 -9.11
CA TYR A 53 12.58 6.60 -7.99
C TYR A 53 13.19 5.30 -8.49
N LYS A 54 14.40 4.98 -8.02
CA LYS A 54 15.03 3.67 -8.22
C LYS A 54 14.83 2.81 -6.99
N MET A 55 14.29 1.61 -7.18
CA MET A 55 14.25 0.61 -6.10
C MET A 55 15.69 0.12 -5.84
N VAL A 56 16.17 0.27 -4.61
CA VAL A 56 17.56 -0.07 -4.24
C VAL A 56 17.67 -1.39 -3.48
N ALA A 57 16.62 -1.79 -2.76
CA ALA A 57 16.58 -3.02 -1.98
C ALA A 57 15.15 -3.51 -1.76
N ILE A 58 14.98 -4.84 -1.65
CA ILE A 58 13.74 -5.49 -1.24
C ILE A 58 14.06 -6.42 -0.07
N GLY A 59 13.32 -6.30 1.04
CA GLY A 59 13.52 -7.17 2.21
C GLY A 59 14.93 -7.11 2.81
N GLY A 60 15.59 -5.94 2.75
CA GLY A 60 16.96 -5.74 3.21
C GLY A 60 18.05 -6.30 2.29
N LYS A 61 17.68 -6.92 1.17
CA LYS A 61 18.63 -7.37 0.14
C LYS A 61 18.70 -6.32 -0.96
N ALA A 62 19.92 -5.83 -1.24
CA ALA A 62 20.15 -4.93 -2.36
C ALA A 62 19.69 -5.61 -3.66
N LEU A 63 19.01 -4.86 -4.52
CA LEU A 63 18.73 -5.33 -5.86
C LEU A 63 20.05 -5.33 -6.62
N ALA A 64 20.47 -6.49 -7.12
CA ALA A 64 21.68 -6.59 -7.92
C ALA A 64 21.57 -5.60 -9.08
N HIS A 65 22.58 -4.76 -9.24
CA HIS A 65 22.69 -3.87 -10.38
C HIS A 65 22.80 -4.74 -11.64
N SER A 66 21.77 -4.73 -12.48
CA SER A 66 21.87 -5.06 -13.90
C SER A 66 22.32 -3.83 -14.68
#